data_AF-A0A5C4VXS5-F1
#
_entry.id   AF-A0A5C4VXS5-F1
#
_cell.length_a   1.000
_cell.length_b   1.000
_cell.length_c   1.000
_cell.angle_alpha   90.00
_cell.angle_beta   90.00
_cell.angle_gamma   90.00
#
_symmetry.space_group_name_H-M   'P 1'
#
loop_
_entity.id
_entity.type
_entity.pdbx_description
1 polymer ?
#
loop_
_entity_poly.entity_id
_entity_poly.type
_entity_poly.pdbx_seq_one_letter_code
_entity_poly.pdbx_strand_id
1 'polypeptide(L)'
;MAAVSKTAPRLTTFFGLMYYSALRPAEAVDLTLDEIDLPKAGTGGEWGWLFPGDSAPAVGSDWTGNGKRRESRELKHRARHAIRKVPIPPPLVALLRHHLAEHGVSQDGLLFVGKRGGPLSESVYGRL
;
A
#
# COMPACT_ATOMS: atom_id res chain seq x y z
N MET A 1 -1.89 -2.05 -17.03
CA MET A 1 -2.63 -1.14 -16.13
C MET A 1 -3.97 -0.65 -16.69
N ALA A 2 -4.12 -0.39 -18.00
CA ALA A 2 -5.37 0.14 -18.58
C ALA A 2 -6.63 -0.71 -18.32
N ALA A 3 -6.54 -2.05 -18.28
CA ALA A 3 -7.68 -2.90 -17.96
C ALA A 3 -8.15 -2.73 -16.50
N VAL A 4 -7.21 -2.74 -15.54
CA VAL A 4 -7.49 -2.50 -14.12
C VAL A 4 -8.11 -1.11 -13.91
N SER A 5 -7.58 -0.09 -14.58
CA SER A 5 -8.10 1.28 -14.47
C SER A 5 -9.55 1.43 -14.91
N LYS A 6 -10.04 0.55 -15.81
CA LYS A 6 -11.43 0.57 -16.28
C LYS A 6 -12.38 -0.16 -15.33
N THR A 7 -11.92 -1.23 -14.67
CA THR A 7 -12.78 -2.09 -13.84
C THR A 7 -12.69 -1.77 -12.34
N ALA A 8 -11.50 -1.39 -11.87
CA ALA A 8 -11.22 -1.04 -10.47
C ALA A 8 -10.16 0.08 -10.41
N PRO A 9 -10.52 1.33 -10.72
CA PRO A 9 -9.59 2.47 -10.78
C PRO A 9 -8.68 2.59 -9.57
N ARG A 10 -9.24 2.39 -8.36
CA ARG A 10 -8.54 2.44 -7.07
C ARG A 10 -7.44 1.38 -6.90
N LEU A 11 -7.51 0.28 -7.65
CA LEU A 11 -6.50 -0.79 -7.62
C LEU A 11 -5.39 -0.60 -8.66
N THR A 12 -5.49 0.40 -9.53
CA THR A 12 -4.45 0.68 -10.53
C THR A 12 -3.10 0.95 -9.84
N THR A 13 -3.09 1.79 -8.81
CA THR A 13 -1.88 2.09 -8.03
C THR A 13 -1.44 0.90 -7.19
N PHE A 14 -2.39 0.12 -6.65
CA PHE A 14 -2.10 -1.13 -5.90
C PHE A 14 -1.30 -2.12 -6.75
N PHE A 15 -1.74 -2.41 -7.97
CA PHE A 15 -0.97 -3.27 -8.86
C PHE A 15 0.26 -2.57 -9.45
N GLY A 16 0.22 -1.24 -9.59
CA GLY A 16 1.39 -0.44 -9.96
C GLY A 16 2.57 -0.65 -9.01
N LEU A 17 2.33 -0.70 -7.70
CA LEU A 17 3.37 -0.98 -6.69
C LEU A 17 4.04 -2.34 -6.91
N MET A 18 3.28 -3.38 -7.27
CA MET A 18 3.83 -4.69 -7.58
C MET A 18 4.62 -4.68 -8.88
N TYR A 19 4.06 -4.04 -9.91
CA TYR A 19 4.65 -4.03 -11.25
C TYR A 19 5.96 -3.22 -11.31
N TYR A 20 5.97 -2.02 -10.70
CA TYR A 20 7.10 -1.10 -10.79
C TYR A 20 8.12 -1.24 -9.66
N SER A 21 7.68 -1.66 -8.48
CA SER A 21 8.52 -1.70 -7.27
C SER A 21 8.60 -3.09 -6.64
N ALA A 22 8.04 -4.12 -7.28
CA ALA A 22 8.09 -5.51 -6.83
C ALA A 22 7.60 -5.72 -5.38
N LEU A 23 6.65 -4.90 -4.92
CA LEU A 23 5.99 -5.15 -3.64
C LEU A 23 5.19 -6.45 -3.73
N ARG A 24 5.24 -7.25 -2.66
CA ARG A 24 4.28 -8.34 -2.47
C ARG A 24 2.90 -7.74 -2.22
N PRO A 25 1.80 -8.42 -2.60
CA PRO A 25 0.45 -7.94 -2.31
C PRO A 25 0.24 -7.59 -0.84
N ALA A 26 0.78 -8.41 0.08
CA ALA A 26 0.68 -8.15 1.52
C ALA A 26 1.37 -6.84 1.93
N GLU A 27 2.55 -6.54 1.39
CA GLU A 27 3.26 -5.27 1.66
C GLU A 27 2.46 -4.08 1.10
N ALA A 28 1.84 -4.23 -0.07
CA ALA A 28 1.03 -3.16 -0.66
C ALA A 28 -0.27 -2.92 0.11
N VAL A 29 -0.89 -3.96 0.69
CA VAL A 29 -2.12 -3.81 1.52
C VAL A 29 -1.83 -3.04 2.81
N ASP A 30 -0.67 -3.30 3.42
CA ASP A 30 -0.30 -2.73 4.71
C ASP A 30 0.49 -1.41 4.57
N LEU A 31 0.77 -0.94 3.34
CA LEU A 31 1.53 0.28 3.05
C LEU A 31 0.81 1.53 3.58
N THR A 32 1.53 2.32 4.38
CA THR A 32 1.06 3.59 4.93
C THR A 32 1.72 4.81 4.26
N LEU A 33 1.14 5.99 4.43
CA LEU A 33 1.60 7.23 3.80
C LEU A 33 3.01 7.64 4.23
N ASP A 34 3.36 7.42 5.49
CA ASP A 34 4.67 7.71 6.07
C ASP A 34 5.80 6.82 5.52
N GLU A 35 5.46 5.68 4.91
CA GLU A 35 6.41 4.80 4.22
C GLU A 35 6.69 5.24 2.77
N ILE A 36 6.13 6.38 2.33
CA ILE A 36 6.23 6.87 0.96
C ILE A 36 6.87 8.25 0.94
N ASP A 37 8.08 8.33 0.37
CA ASP A 37 8.76 9.57 0.06
C ASP A 37 8.60 9.89 -1.42
N LEU A 38 7.77 10.89 -1.72
CA LEU A 38 7.55 11.37 -3.08
C LEU A 38 8.34 12.66 -3.32
N PRO A 39 8.91 12.84 -4.53
CA PRO A 39 9.52 14.11 -4.91
C PRO A 39 8.50 15.26 -4.80
N LYS A 40 8.98 16.51 -4.78
CA LYS A 40 8.11 17.70 -4.73
C LYS A 40 7.22 17.81 -5.98
N ALA A 41 6.06 18.44 -5.86
CA ALA A 41 5.19 18.65 -7.02
C ALA A 41 5.89 19.55 -8.07
N GLY A 42 5.64 19.29 -9.36
CA GLY A 42 6.16 20.11 -10.47
C GLY A 42 7.48 19.67 -11.10
N THR A 43 8.22 18.73 -10.50
CA THR A 43 9.54 18.28 -10.97
C THR A 43 9.48 17.02 -11.85
N GLY A 44 8.53 16.96 -12.80
CA GLY A 44 8.21 15.75 -13.57
C GLY A 44 9.43 14.91 -14.02
N GLY A 45 9.34 13.58 -13.83
CA GLY A 45 10.42 12.65 -14.17
C GLY A 45 11.30 12.20 -12.99
N GLU A 46 11.04 12.67 -11.77
CA GLU A 46 11.79 12.27 -10.58
C GLU A 46 11.34 10.94 -9.97
N TRP A 47 12.30 10.30 -9.30
CA TRP A 47 12.11 9.07 -8.54
C TRP A 47 11.73 9.39 -7.10
N GLY A 48 10.93 8.52 -6.49
CA GLY A 48 10.67 8.51 -5.05
C GLY A 48 11.21 7.25 -4.37
N TRP A 49 10.87 7.07 -3.10
CA TRP A 49 11.29 5.94 -2.30
C TRP A 49 10.15 5.38 -1.45
N LEU A 50 10.08 4.06 -1.34
CA LEU A 50 9.25 3.35 -0.36
C LEU A 50 10.13 2.74 0.72
N PHE A 51 9.56 2.64 1.91
CA PHE A 51 10.17 2.04 3.10
C PHE A 51 9.22 1.00 3.71
N PRO A 52 8.90 -0.13 3.02
CA PRO A 52 7.87 -1.04 3.47
C PRO A 52 8.24 -1.73 4.78
N GLY A 53 7.33 -1.69 5.76
CA GLY A 53 7.50 -2.26 7.08
C GLY A 53 8.35 -1.41 8.04
N ASP A 54 8.54 -0.12 7.75
CA ASP A 54 9.13 0.85 8.69
C ASP A 54 8.10 1.27 9.74
N SER A 55 6.85 1.43 9.32
CA SER A 55 5.76 1.80 10.21
C SER A 55 5.34 0.59 11.05
N ALA A 56 5.16 0.80 12.36
CA ALA A 56 4.43 -0.17 13.15
C ALA A 56 3.05 -0.34 12.49
N PRO A 57 2.60 -1.58 12.21
CA PRO A 57 1.31 -1.78 11.56
C PRO A 57 0.28 -0.97 12.33
N ALA A 58 -0.46 -0.11 11.63
CA ALA A 58 -1.56 0.65 12.20
C ALA A 58 -2.33 -0.29 13.14
N VAL A 59 -2.30 0.03 14.43
CA VAL A 59 -2.83 -0.83 15.49
C VAL A 59 -4.29 -1.04 15.15
N GLY A 60 -4.59 -2.18 14.51
CA GLY A 60 -5.94 -2.60 14.21
C GLY A 60 -6.61 -2.87 15.55
N SER A 61 -7.27 -1.85 16.09
CA SER A 61 -8.16 -1.94 17.22
C SER A 61 -9.11 -3.12 17.00
N ASP A 62 -9.09 -4.04 17.95
CA ASP A 62 -10.10 -5.05 18.27
C ASP A 62 -10.89 -5.67 17.11
N TRP A 63 -10.61 -6.94 16.84
CA TRP A 63 -11.62 -7.85 16.29
C TRP A 63 -11.68 -9.15 17.09
N THR A 64 -12.52 -9.17 18.12
CA THR A 64 -13.14 -10.40 18.64
C THR A 64 -14.47 -10.63 17.95
N GLY A 65 -14.66 -11.82 17.35
CA GLY A 65 -15.99 -12.26 16.95
C GLY A 65 -16.07 -13.04 15.64
N ASN A 66 -15.49 -14.24 15.64
CA ASN A 66 -15.90 -15.40 14.82
C ASN A 66 -15.39 -15.51 13.36
N GLY A 67 -14.33 -16.32 13.17
CA GLY A 67 -14.29 -17.30 12.05
C GLY A 67 -13.28 -17.13 10.90
N LYS A 68 -11.96 -17.30 11.19
CA LYS A 68 -10.81 -17.59 10.27
C LYS A 68 -10.33 -16.47 9.33
N ARG A 69 -9.03 -16.26 9.07
CA ARG A 69 -7.73 -16.52 9.77
C ARG A 69 -6.69 -15.66 9.02
N ARG A 70 -6.55 -14.37 9.33
CA ARG A 70 -5.23 -13.74 9.26
C ARG A 70 -4.72 -13.86 10.68
N GLU A 71 -3.86 -14.85 10.93
CA GLU A 71 -2.97 -14.70 12.08
C GLU A 71 -2.19 -13.43 11.79
N SER A 72 -2.46 -12.38 12.55
CA SER A 72 -1.44 -11.42 12.94
C SER A 72 -0.34 -12.26 13.56
N ARG A 73 0.52 -12.81 12.71
CA ARG A 73 1.79 -13.36 13.12
C ARG A 73 2.50 -12.17 13.70
N GLU A 74 2.44 -12.06 15.03
CA GLU A 74 3.41 -11.35 15.82
C GLU A 74 4.75 -11.58 15.13
N LEU A 75 5.32 -10.49 14.62
CA LEU A 75 6.61 -10.54 13.96
C LEU A 75 7.55 -11.05 15.04
N LYS A 76 7.83 -12.36 15.03
CA LYS A 76 8.86 -12.98 15.87
C LYS A 76 10.05 -12.06 15.76
N HIS A 77 10.43 -11.45 16.88
CA HIS A 77 11.59 -10.60 17.09
C HIS A 77 12.58 -10.68 15.92
N ARG A 78 12.36 -9.88 14.87
CA ARG A 78 13.40 -9.66 13.87
C ARG A 78 14.15 -8.45 14.36
N ALA A 79 15.32 -8.70 14.92
CA ALA A 79 16.30 -7.68 15.22
C ALA A 79 16.42 -6.74 14.02
N ARG A 80 15.86 -5.53 14.15
CA ARG A 80 16.15 -4.30 13.37
C ARG A 80 16.79 -4.61 12.01
N HIS A 81 16.11 -5.38 11.17
CA HIS A 81 16.63 -5.69 9.85
C HIS A 81 16.47 -4.42 9.04
N ALA A 82 17.58 -3.92 8.51
CA ALA A 82 17.62 -2.72 7.67
C ALA A 82 16.42 -2.70 6.73
N ILE A 83 15.53 -1.72 6.93
CA ILE A 83 14.36 -1.54 6.08
C ILE A 83 14.88 -1.38 4.66
N ARG A 84 14.41 -2.24 3.75
CA ARG A 84 14.83 -2.19 2.36
C ARG A 84 14.25 -0.91 1.75
N LYS A 85 15.12 -0.07 1.20
CA LYS A 85 14.69 1.10 0.41
C LYS A 85 14.29 0.61 -0.99
N VAL A 86 13.06 0.90 -1.41
CA VAL A 86 12.54 0.47 -2.72
C VAL A 86 12.30 1.70 -3.60
N PRO A 87 12.86 1.77 -4.81
CA PRO A 87 12.67 2.93 -5.67
C PRO A 87 11.24 3.00 -6.22
N ILE A 88 10.73 4.23 -6.36
CA ILE A 88 9.46 4.56 -7.02
C ILE A 88 9.81 5.22 -8.36
N PRO A 89 9.66 4.54 -9.50
CA PRO A 89 9.92 5.17 -10.80
C PRO A 89 8.88 6.25 -11.12
N PRO A 90 9.19 7.19 -12.03
CA PRO A 90 8.30 8.33 -12.32
C PRO A 90 6.86 7.96 -12.71
N PRO A 91 6.60 6.88 -13.48
CA PRO A 91 5.23 6.43 -13.74
C PRO A 91 4.47 6.03 -12.46
N LEU A 92 5.15 5.42 -11.49
CA LEU A 92 4.55 5.05 -10.21
C LEU A 92 4.36 6.28 -9.31
N VAL A 93 5.26 7.27 -9.35
CA VAL A 93 5.05 8.56 -8.67
C VAL A 93 3.74 9.21 -9.14
N ALA A 94 3.47 9.20 -10.45
CA ALA A 94 2.23 9.73 -11.00
C ALA A 94 0.99 8.97 -10.51
N LEU A 95 1.05 7.62 -10.50
CA LEU A 95 -0.04 6.78 -9.99
C LEU A 95 -0.31 6.99 -8.49
N LEU A 96 0.74 7.14 -7.69
CA LEU A 96 0.64 7.38 -6.25
C LEU A 96 -0.01 8.74 -5.97
N ARG A 97 0.44 9.80 -6.66
CA ARG A 97 -0.17 11.13 -6.51
C ARG A 97 -1.63 11.16 -6.93
N HIS A 98 -1.95 10.53 -8.06
CA HIS A 98 -3.34 10.43 -8.51
C HIS A 98 -4.21 9.70 -7.48
N HIS A 99 -3.73 8.56 -6.96
CA HIS A 99 -4.46 7.82 -5.92
C HIS A 99 -4.66 8.64 -4.65
N LEU A 100 -3.62 9.33 -4.17
CA LEU A 100 -3.71 10.17 -2.99
C LEU A 100 -4.71 11.32 -3.17
N ALA A 101 -4.73 11.96 -4.34
CA ALA A 101 -5.68 13.03 -4.64
C ALA A 101 -7.13 12.54 -4.74
N GLU A 102 -7.37 11.39 -5.37
CA GLU A 102 -8.71 10.86 -5.65
C GLU A 102 -9.32 10.07 -4.48
N HIS A 103 -8.48 9.42 -3.68
CA HIS A 103 -8.94 8.45 -2.67
C HIS A 103 -8.48 8.77 -1.26
N GLY A 104 -7.50 9.65 -1.08
CA GLY A 104 -6.91 9.94 0.22
C GLY A 104 -6.30 8.69 0.87
N VAL A 105 -6.25 8.72 2.20
CA VAL A 105 -5.74 7.63 3.06
C VAL A 105 -6.71 7.40 4.22
N SER A 106 -6.57 6.28 4.95
CA SER A 106 -7.32 6.07 6.19
C SER A 106 -6.91 7.06 7.29
N GLN A 107 -7.65 7.06 8.41
CA GLN A 107 -7.26 7.83 9.61
C GLN A 107 -5.88 7.44 10.13
N ASP A 108 -5.51 6.16 10.01
CA ASP A 108 -4.19 5.63 10.39
C ASP A 108 -3.16 5.71 9.25
N GLY A 109 -3.49 6.38 8.15
CA GLY A 109 -2.56 6.57 7.02
C GLY A 109 -2.46 5.42 6.03
N LEU A 110 -3.30 4.37 6.14
CA LEU A 110 -3.31 3.25 5.17
C LEU A 110 -3.70 3.73 3.78
N LEU A 111 -2.90 3.36 2.78
CA LEU A 111 -3.09 3.79 1.40
C LEU A 111 -4.29 3.10 0.73
N PHE A 112 -4.54 1.81 1.05
CA PHE A 112 -5.61 1.02 0.46
C PHE A 112 -6.55 0.45 1.53
N VAL A 113 -7.72 1.06 1.67
CA VAL A 113 -8.81 0.54 2.52
C VAL A 113 -9.89 -0.17 1.70
N GLY A 114 -10.51 -1.22 2.23
CA GLY A 114 -11.73 -1.78 1.70
C GLY A 114 -12.91 -0.78 1.79
N LYS A 115 -14.02 -1.09 1.11
CA LYS A 115 -15.23 -0.25 1.10
C LYS A 115 -15.85 -0.01 2.50
N ARG A 116 -15.50 -0.84 3.48
CA ARG A 116 -15.99 -0.78 4.86
C ARG A 116 -14.97 -0.14 5.83
N GLY A 117 -13.92 0.51 5.32
CA GLY A 117 -12.92 1.21 6.14
C GLY A 117 -11.79 0.34 6.71
N GLY A 118 -11.93 -0.99 6.74
CA GLY A 118 -10.83 -1.91 7.09
C GLY A 118 -9.83 -2.15 5.95
N PRO A 119 -8.78 -2.96 6.14
CA PRO A 119 -7.79 -3.27 5.10
C PRO A 119 -8.40 -3.86 3.83
N LEU A 120 -7.72 -3.69 2.69
CA LEU A 120 -8.14 -4.29 1.43
C LEU A 120 -8.13 -5.83 1.53
N SER A 121 -9.31 -6.45 1.39
CA SER A 121 -9.44 -7.92 1.42
C SER A 121 -8.78 -8.57 0.21
N GLU A 122 -8.08 -9.68 0.45
CA GLU A 122 -7.45 -10.50 -0.61
C GLU A 122 -8.42 -10.94 -1.70
N SER A 123 -9.66 -11.24 -1.34
CA SER A 123 -10.71 -11.60 -2.31
C SER A 123 -10.99 -10.49 -3.33
N VAL A 124 -10.71 -9.22 -3.01
CA VAL A 124 -11.01 -8.09 -3.88
C VAL A 124 -9.99 -7.98 -5.01
N TYR A 125 -8.70 -8.12 -4.72
CA TYR A 125 -7.66 -8.04 -5.75
C TYR A 125 -7.32 -9.39 -6.38
N GLY A 126 -7.52 -10.53 -5.70
CA GLY A 126 -7.22 -11.85 -6.27
C GLY A 126 -8.17 -12.30 -7.39
N ARG A 127 -9.25 -11.54 -7.65
CA ARG A 127 -10.23 -11.81 -8.71
C ARG A 127 -9.99 -11.01 -10.01
N LEU A 128 -8.99 -10.14 -10.02
CA LEU A 128 -8.62 -9.27 -11.15
C LEU A 128 -7.28 -9.72 -11.73
#